data_AF-A0A0C3H990-F1
#
_entry.id   AF-A0A0C3H990-F1
#
_cell.length_a   1.000
_cell.length_b   1.000
_cell.length_c   1.000
_cell.angle_alpha   90.00
_cell.angle_beta   90.00
_cell.angle_gamma   90.00
#
_symmetry.space_group_name_H-M   'P 1'
#
loop_
_entity.id
_entity.type
_entity.pdbx_description
1 polymer ?
#
loop_
_entity_poly.entity_id
_entity_poly.type
_entity_poly.pdbx_seq_one_letter_code
_entity_poly.pdbx_strand_id
1 'polypeptide(L)'
;MDLPQYNILLLPKKLSRLLARRFASLNVEAIRAIQDRILLYAPQFLRTTESWEEDLAQSDYSCHVLVIPNMETGTMSLEEGQWVGMCVLHGPLEAEAYNFFNLDKIQPDPAGLETRWLGGRLYLKEQHRNFEAMRLLNKAFINNIELETRDKYRQSPGKNLLARLQVSAYHGTIAHQYHLTSGARVISELTRKQDLEYDGYLREVPGEFLEDEDSTKPISTVFEYVLTITA
;
A
#
# COMPACT_ATOMS: atom_id res chain seq x y z
N MET A 1 13.76 21.88 14.79
CA MET A 1 12.78 21.96 13.69
C MET A 1 11.56 21.21 14.15
N ASP A 2 10.41 21.88 14.18
CA ASP A 2 9.14 21.21 14.49
C ASP A 2 8.82 20.21 13.39
N LEU A 3 8.26 19.07 13.78
CA LEU A 3 7.83 18.06 12.80
C LEU A 3 6.68 18.62 11.96
N PRO A 4 6.62 18.31 10.65
CA PRO A 4 5.51 18.74 9.81
C PRO A 4 4.18 18.25 10.37
N GLN A 5 3.15 19.09 10.32
CA GLN A 5 1.79 18.65 10.64
C GLN A 5 1.26 17.81 9.47
N TYR A 6 1.02 16.53 9.74
CA TYR A 6 0.53 15.59 8.75
C TYR A 6 -0.97 15.34 8.89
N ASN A 7 -1.64 15.07 7.77
CA ASN A 7 -2.98 14.52 7.74
C ASN A 7 -3.11 13.48 6.62
N ILE A 8 -4.00 12.51 6.82
CA ILE A 8 -4.30 11.48 5.84
C ILE A 8 -5.68 11.77 5.26
N LEU A 9 -5.73 11.88 3.93
CA LEU A 9 -6.98 12.08 3.21
C LEU A 9 -7.22 10.92 2.26
N LEU A 10 -8.45 10.41 2.24
CA LEU A 10 -8.86 9.38 1.30
C LEU A 10 -9.07 10.01 -0.08
N LEU A 11 -8.46 9.42 -1.10
CA LEU A 11 -8.65 9.84 -2.48
C LEU A 11 -10.06 9.43 -2.94
N PRO A 12 -10.86 10.33 -3.53
CA PRO A 12 -12.21 10.00 -3.96
C PRO A 12 -12.19 9.01 -5.13
N LYS A 13 -13.25 8.18 -5.21
CA LYS A 13 -13.44 7.19 -6.29
C LYS A 13 -13.48 7.81 -7.69
N LYS A 14 -13.85 9.08 -7.78
CA LYS A 14 -13.88 9.86 -9.02
C LYS A 14 -12.93 11.04 -8.89
N LEU A 15 -11.99 11.16 -9.82
CA LEU A 15 -10.98 12.20 -9.76
C LEU A 15 -11.41 13.41 -10.57
N SER A 16 -11.17 14.60 -10.03
CA SER A 16 -11.11 15.78 -10.88
C SER A 16 -9.84 15.72 -11.74
N ARG A 17 -9.82 16.38 -12.89
CA ARG A 17 -8.60 16.47 -13.73
C ARG A 17 -7.38 17.00 -12.96
N LEU A 18 -7.60 17.88 -11.97
CA LEU A 18 -6.55 18.39 -11.12
C LEU A 18 -5.97 17.29 -10.21
N LEU A 19 -6.84 16.57 -9.51
CA LEU A 19 -6.43 15.48 -8.61
C LEU A 19 -5.79 14.32 -9.38
N ALA A 20 -6.30 13.99 -10.57
CA ALA A 20 -5.69 12.97 -11.44
C ALA A 20 -4.25 13.30 -11.81
N ARG A 21 -3.97 14.56 -12.21
CA ARG A 21 -2.60 15.00 -12.51
C ARG A 21 -1.68 14.93 -11.28
N ARG A 22 -2.19 15.34 -10.12
CA ARG A 22 -1.44 15.27 -8.86
C ARG A 22 -1.13 13.84 -8.46
N PHE A 23 -2.11 12.94 -8.56
CA PHE A 23 -1.95 11.53 -8.27
C PHE A 23 -0.95 10.88 -9.23
N ALA A 24 -1.08 11.12 -10.54
CA ALA A 24 -0.12 10.65 -11.53
C ALA A 24 1.30 11.15 -11.21
N SER A 25 1.49 12.44 -10.91
CA SER A 25 2.79 13.00 -10.53
C SER A 25 3.38 12.33 -9.29
N LEU A 26 2.59 12.16 -8.23
CA LEU A 26 3.06 11.52 -7.00
C LEU A 26 3.37 10.03 -7.23
N ASN A 27 2.61 9.36 -8.09
CA ASN A 27 2.88 7.96 -8.47
C ASN A 27 4.19 7.86 -9.26
N VAL A 28 4.45 8.78 -10.19
CA VAL A 28 5.73 8.89 -10.91
C VAL A 28 6.89 9.10 -9.94
N GLU A 29 6.75 10.01 -8.98
CA GLU A 29 7.75 10.23 -7.93
C GLU A 29 7.96 8.98 -7.07
N ALA A 30 6.88 8.25 -6.76
CA ALA A 30 6.93 7.01 -6.01
C ALA A 30 7.73 5.94 -6.75
N ILE A 31 7.45 5.73 -8.03
CA ILE A 31 8.16 4.75 -8.87
C ILE A 31 9.64 5.12 -8.98
N ARG A 32 9.95 6.40 -9.24
CA ARG A 32 11.34 6.89 -9.34
C ARG A 32 12.16 6.68 -8.08
N ALA A 33 11.50 6.60 -6.92
CA ALA A 33 12.19 6.37 -5.66
C ALA A 33 12.57 4.91 -5.42
N ILE A 34 12.05 3.97 -6.21
CA ILE A 34 12.27 2.53 -6.00
C ILE A 34 13.43 2.05 -6.87
N GLN A 35 14.68 2.25 -6.43
CA GLN A 35 15.91 1.75 -7.07
C GLN A 35 16.09 2.12 -8.56
N ASP A 36 17.34 2.11 -9.03
CA ASP A 36 17.70 2.74 -10.31
C ASP A 36 17.12 2.02 -11.56
N ARG A 37 16.63 0.78 -11.44
CA ARG A 37 16.23 -0.07 -12.58
C ARG A 37 14.72 -0.14 -12.84
N ILE A 38 13.86 0.24 -11.89
CA ILE A 38 12.40 0.15 -12.08
C ILE A 38 11.88 1.09 -13.16
N LEU A 39 12.63 2.16 -13.46
CA LEU A 39 12.24 3.16 -14.46
C LEU A 39 12.10 2.58 -15.87
N LEU A 40 12.79 1.48 -16.15
CA LEU A 40 12.72 0.78 -17.44
C LEU A 40 11.49 -0.14 -17.55
N TYR A 41 10.80 -0.42 -16.44
CA TYR A 41 9.84 -1.53 -16.28
C TYR A 41 8.48 -1.14 -15.73
N ALA A 42 8.20 0.17 -15.65
CA ALA A 42 7.04 0.67 -14.94
C ALA A 42 5.95 1.12 -15.93
N PRO A 43 5.09 0.20 -16.41
CA PRO A 43 3.95 0.52 -17.27
C PRO A 43 3.00 1.52 -16.62
N GLN A 44 3.10 1.69 -15.31
CA GLN A 44 2.29 2.64 -14.56
C GLN A 44 2.63 4.10 -14.90
N PHE A 45 3.78 4.36 -15.55
CA PHE A 45 4.08 5.64 -16.19
C PHE A 45 3.15 5.96 -17.36
N LEU A 46 2.63 4.95 -18.03
CA LEU A 46 1.81 5.08 -19.24
C LEU A 46 0.31 5.09 -18.94
N ARG A 47 -0.07 4.97 -17.67
CA ARG A 47 -1.48 4.93 -17.27
C ARG A 47 -2.16 6.27 -17.47
N THR A 48 -3.33 6.21 -18.10
CA THR A 48 -4.14 7.41 -18.33
C THR A 48 -4.93 7.77 -17.07
N THR A 49 -5.60 8.93 -17.08
CA THR A 49 -6.49 9.30 -15.97
C THR A 49 -7.62 8.29 -15.82
N GLU A 50 -8.16 7.82 -16.92
CA GLU A 50 -9.22 6.81 -16.98
C GLU A 50 -8.76 5.51 -16.31
N SER A 51 -7.53 5.05 -16.58
CA SER A 51 -6.99 3.86 -15.92
C SER A 51 -6.90 4.01 -14.40
N TRP A 52 -6.59 5.22 -13.88
CA TRP A 52 -6.55 5.46 -12.44
C TRP A 52 -7.94 5.55 -11.81
N GLU A 53 -8.90 6.14 -12.54
CA GLU A 53 -10.30 6.18 -12.12
C GLU A 53 -10.93 4.78 -12.12
N GLU A 54 -10.58 3.92 -13.07
CA GLU A 54 -11.01 2.53 -13.11
C GLU A 54 -10.57 1.78 -11.85
N ASP A 55 -9.29 1.87 -11.45
CA ASP A 55 -8.81 1.29 -10.19
C ASP A 55 -9.55 1.86 -8.98
N LEU A 56 -9.66 3.19 -8.88
CA LEU A 56 -10.32 3.85 -7.76
C LEU A 56 -11.82 3.57 -7.67
N ALA A 57 -12.45 3.20 -8.78
CA ALA A 57 -13.83 2.79 -8.82
C ALA A 57 -14.03 1.35 -8.32
N GLN A 58 -12.99 0.52 -8.30
CA GLN A 58 -13.08 -0.85 -7.78
C GLN A 58 -13.46 -0.81 -6.29
N SER A 59 -14.40 -1.66 -5.89
CA SER A 59 -14.93 -1.64 -4.52
C SER A 59 -13.89 -2.07 -3.49
N ASP A 60 -12.93 -2.88 -3.90
CA ASP A 60 -11.85 -3.40 -3.09
C ASP A 60 -10.60 -2.51 -3.13
N TYR A 61 -10.61 -1.37 -3.81
CA TYR A 61 -9.46 -0.48 -3.90
C TYR A 61 -9.65 0.79 -3.07
N SER A 62 -8.65 1.16 -2.27
CA SER A 62 -8.61 2.46 -1.62
C SER A 62 -7.21 3.07 -1.64
N CYS A 63 -7.14 4.37 -1.91
CA CYS A 63 -5.88 5.12 -1.92
C CYS A 63 -5.96 6.25 -0.90
N HIS A 64 -5.01 6.26 0.03
CA HIS A 64 -4.87 7.31 1.03
C HIS A 64 -3.65 8.16 0.70
N VAL A 65 -3.78 9.47 0.87
CA VAL A 65 -2.74 10.45 0.59
C VAL A 65 -2.33 11.13 1.89
N LEU A 66 -1.03 11.15 2.15
CA LEU A 66 -0.45 11.95 3.23
C LEU A 66 -0.26 13.39 2.72
N VAL A 67 -0.90 14.33 3.41
CA VAL A 67 -0.83 15.75 3.09
C VAL A 67 -0.24 16.56 4.24
N ILE A 68 0.47 17.62 3.88
CA ILE A 68 0.88 18.69 4.80
C ILE A 68 0.21 20.01 4.37
N PRO A 69 0.17 21.05 5.22
CA PRO A 69 -0.42 22.33 4.87
C PRO A 69 0.21 22.90 3.60
N ASN A 70 -0.59 23.60 2.81
CA ASN A 70 -0.07 24.51 1.81
C ASN A 70 0.79 25.58 2.49
N MET A 71 2.00 25.84 1.97
CA MET A 71 2.92 26.81 2.58
C MET A 71 2.44 28.25 2.51
N GLU A 72 1.59 28.59 1.54
CA GLU A 72 1.06 29.93 1.32
C GLU A 72 -0.28 30.13 2.04
N THR A 73 -1.20 29.16 1.94
CA THR A 73 -2.57 29.30 2.46
C THR A 73 -2.80 28.63 3.81
N GLY A 74 -1.91 27.73 4.25
CA GLY A 74 -2.11 26.89 5.42
C GLY A 74 -3.17 25.79 5.25
N THR A 75 -3.84 25.71 4.09
CA THR A 75 -4.92 24.75 3.85
C THR A 75 -4.39 23.32 3.79
N MET A 76 -5.13 22.39 4.40
CA MET A 76 -4.82 20.97 4.43
C MET A 76 -5.95 20.17 3.78
N SER A 77 -5.97 20.18 2.45
CA SER A 77 -6.96 19.49 1.61
C SER A 77 -6.29 18.73 0.46
N LEU A 78 -7.05 17.93 -0.28
CA LEU A 78 -6.54 17.25 -1.47
C LEU A 78 -6.20 18.26 -2.58
N GLU A 79 -6.97 19.34 -2.68
CA GLU A 79 -6.87 20.36 -3.72
C GLU A 79 -5.72 21.32 -3.48
N GLU A 80 -5.52 21.78 -2.24
CA GLU A 80 -4.58 22.86 -1.91
C GLU A 80 -3.37 22.39 -1.10
N GLY A 81 -3.54 21.37 -0.25
CA GLY A 81 -2.45 20.85 0.59
C GLY A 81 -1.34 20.25 -0.25
N GLN A 82 -0.14 20.08 0.32
CA GLN A 82 0.98 19.45 -0.38
C GLN A 82 0.96 17.94 -0.15
N TRP A 83 0.95 17.15 -1.22
CA TRP A 83 0.98 15.70 -1.10
C TRP A 83 2.42 15.22 -0.94
N VAL A 84 2.67 14.48 0.14
CA VAL A 84 4.02 14.07 0.54
C VAL A 84 4.17 12.55 0.67
N GLY A 85 3.07 11.82 0.52
CA GLY A 85 3.08 10.37 0.50
C GLY A 85 1.74 9.80 0.08
N MET A 86 1.74 8.50 -0.19
CA MET A 86 0.52 7.75 -0.49
C MET A 86 0.64 6.32 0.02
N CYS A 87 -0.50 5.71 0.31
CA CYS A 87 -0.61 4.29 0.53
C CYS A 87 -1.88 3.73 -0.12
N VAL A 88 -1.79 2.52 -0.69
CA VAL A 88 -2.88 1.87 -1.42
C VAL A 88 -3.23 0.55 -0.72
N LEU A 89 -4.51 0.25 -0.63
CA LEU A 89 -5.03 -0.96 0.01
C LEU A 89 -6.01 -1.66 -0.94
N HIS A 90 -5.86 -2.97 -1.05
CA HIS A 90 -6.71 -3.87 -1.81
C HIS A 90 -7.42 -4.86 -0.86
N GLY A 91 -8.73 -4.97 -0.94
CA GLY A 91 -9.55 -5.95 -0.24
C GLY A 91 -10.94 -5.44 0.16
N PRO A 92 -11.76 -6.29 0.82
CA PRO A 92 -11.42 -7.65 1.26
C PRO A 92 -11.25 -8.62 0.09
N LEU A 93 -10.22 -9.47 0.14
CA LEU A 93 -9.90 -10.45 -0.89
C LEU A 93 -10.34 -11.87 -0.52
N GLU A 94 -10.53 -12.71 -1.54
CA GLU A 94 -10.66 -14.15 -1.39
C GLU A 94 -9.33 -14.80 -0.97
N ALA A 95 -9.39 -16.02 -0.43
CA ALA A 95 -8.22 -16.71 0.12
C ALA A 95 -7.11 -16.94 -0.93
N GLU A 96 -7.51 -17.30 -2.14
CA GLU A 96 -6.61 -17.59 -3.26
C GLU A 96 -5.88 -16.33 -3.73
N ALA A 97 -6.58 -15.19 -3.76
CA ALA A 97 -5.99 -13.90 -4.13
C ALA A 97 -5.03 -13.37 -3.05
N TYR A 98 -5.27 -13.73 -1.78
CA TYR A 98 -4.41 -13.33 -0.66
C TYR A 98 -3.17 -14.23 -0.49
N ASN A 99 -3.28 -15.53 -0.76
CA ASN A 99 -2.16 -16.48 -0.61
C ASN A 99 -1.32 -16.60 -1.88
N PHE A 100 -0.84 -15.46 -2.40
CA PHE A 100 -0.12 -15.36 -3.67
C PHE A 100 1.05 -16.35 -3.80
N PHE A 101 1.82 -16.55 -2.73
CA PHE A 101 2.99 -17.43 -2.70
C PHE A 101 2.68 -18.88 -2.29
N ASN A 102 1.40 -19.27 -2.22
CA ASN A 102 0.96 -20.60 -1.75
C ASN A 102 1.65 -21.02 -0.46
N LEU A 103 1.74 -20.11 0.51
CA LEU A 103 2.44 -20.36 1.75
C LEU A 103 1.56 -21.20 2.67
N ASP A 104 2.04 -22.38 3.03
CA ASP A 104 1.40 -23.27 4.01
C ASP A 104 1.16 -22.60 5.38
N LYS A 105 1.77 -21.43 5.60
CA LYS A 105 1.69 -20.63 6.83
C LYS A 105 0.40 -19.83 6.97
N ILE A 106 -0.40 -19.67 5.91
CA ILE A 106 -1.65 -18.89 5.95
C ILE A 106 -2.83 -19.86 6.16
N GLN A 107 -3.13 -20.13 7.43
CA GLN A 107 -4.32 -20.91 7.78
C GLN A 107 -5.56 -20.00 7.84
N PRO A 108 -6.69 -20.41 7.25
CA PRO A 108 -7.93 -19.66 7.34
C PRO A 108 -8.47 -19.66 8.79
N ASP A 109 -9.14 -18.58 9.17
CA ASP A 109 -9.90 -18.53 10.42
C ASP A 109 -10.97 -19.64 10.47
N PRO A 110 -10.95 -20.53 11.47
CA PRO A 110 -11.97 -21.57 11.64
C PRO A 110 -13.39 -21.03 11.79
N ALA A 111 -13.56 -19.80 12.29
CA ALA A 111 -14.88 -19.18 12.47
C ALA A 111 -15.42 -18.53 11.19
N GLY A 112 -14.59 -18.36 10.15
CA GLY A 112 -14.96 -17.71 8.89
C GLY A 112 -15.25 -16.21 9.00
N LEU A 113 -14.80 -15.56 10.08
CA LEU A 113 -15.01 -14.13 10.35
C LEU A 113 -13.73 -13.34 10.09
N GLU A 114 -13.14 -13.58 8.92
CA GLU A 114 -11.86 -13.02 8.52
C GLU A 114 -11.97 -12.21 7.23
N THR A 115 -11.39 -11.01 7.21
CA THR A 115 -11.08 -10.28 5.98
C THR A 115 -9.58 -10.34 5.67
N ARG A 116 -9.25 -10.25 4.38
CA ARG A 116 -7.88 -10.36 3.87
C ARG A 116 -7.56 -9.18 2.98
N TRP A 117 -6.38 -8.62 3.15
CA TRP A 117 -6.02 -7.35 2.53
C TRP A 117 -4.57 -7.35 2.07
N LEU A 118 -4.31 -6.75 0.91
CA LEU A 118 -2.97 -6.45 0.44
C LEU A 118 -2.78 -4.93 0.49
N GLY A 119 -1.79 -4.48 1.26
CA GLY A 119 -1.28 -3.13 1.15
C GLY A 119 -0.30 -3.08 -0.01
N GLY A 120 -0.60 -2.22 -0.97
CA GLY A 120 0.25 -1.91 -2.10
C GLY A 120 1.19 -0.74 -1.79
N ARG A 121 1.53 0.00 -2.86
CA ARG A 121 2.49 1.12 -2.88
C ARG A 121 2.41 1.96 -1.62
N LEU A 122 3.47 1.91 -0.81
CA LEU A 122 3.67 2.81 0.31
C LEU A 122 4.84 3.71 0.01
N TYR A 123 4.56 5.00 -0.16
CA TYR A 123 5.56 5.98 -0.58
C TYR A 123 5.54 7.23 0.28
N LEU A 124 6.75 7.73 0.56
CA LEU A 124 7.02 9.02 1.16
C LEU A 124 8.07 9.75 0.34
N LYS A 125 7.82 11.03 0.05
CA LYS A 125 8.83 11.95 -0.50
C LYS A 125 10.04 11.98 0.42
N GLU A 126 11.23 12.08 -0.16
CA GLU A 126 12.51 11.93 0.54
C GLU A 126 12.61 12.74 1.84
N GLN A 127 12.21 14.01 1.80
CA GLN A 127 12.24 14.95 2.92
C GLN A 127 11.26 14.57 4.06
N HIS A 128 10.31 13.68 3.81
CA HIS A 128 9.30 13.22 4.75
C HIS A 128 9.45 11.74 5.12
N ARG A 129 10.55 11.07 4.71
CA ARG A 129 10.85 9.68 5.08
C ARG A 129 11.28 9.57 6.54
N ASN A 130 10.30 9.63 7.44
CA ASN A 130 10.51 9.45 8.87
C ASN A 130 9.49 8.45 9.46
N PHE A 131 9.81 7.94 10.65
CA PHE A 131 8.98 6.95 11.35
C PHE A 131 7.56 7.44 11.61
N GLU A 132 7.36 8.73 11.88
CA GLU A 132 6.04 9.27 12.22
C GLU A 132 5.11 9.30 10.99
N ALA A 133 5.60 9.79 9.85
CA ALA A 133 4.85 9.77 8.59
C ALA A 133 4.48 8.34 8.17
N MET A 134 5.43 7.40 8.34
CA MET A 134 5.23 5.98 8.08
C MET A 134 4.17 5.37 9.01
N ARG A 135 4.24 5.67 10.31
CA ARG A 135 3.25 5.25 11.32
C ARG A 135 1.85 5.75 10.98
N LEU A 136 1.72 7.00 10.53
CA LEU A 136 0.43 7.59 10.15
C LEU A 136 -0.19 6.90 8.92
N LEU A 137 0.61 6.64 7.87
CA LEU A 137 0.16 5.89 6.70
C LEU A 137 -0.29 4.45 7.08
N ASN A 138 0.49 3.75 7.89
CA ASN A 138 0.13 2.40 8.34
C ASN A 138 -1.13 2.40 9.25
N LYS A 139 -1.28 3.42 10.10
CA LYS A 139 -2.50 3.58 10.91
C LYS A 139 -3.73 3.81 10.02
N ALA A 140 -3.58 4.52 8.91
CA ALA A 140 -4.68 4.70 7.96
C ALA A 140 -5.13 3.36 7.34
N PHE A 141 -4.20 2.48 6.97
CA PHE A 141 -4.54 1.11 6.54
C PHE A 141 -5.33 0.37 7.60
N ILE A 142 -4.79 0.28 8.82
CA ILE A 142 -5.42 -0.45 9.91
C ILE A 142 -6.83 0.08 10.19
N ASN A 143 -6.98 1.41 10.30
CA ASN A 143 -8.29 2.04 10.52
C ASN A 143 -9.30 1.69 9.41
N ASN A 144 -8.90 1.76 8.14
CA ASN A 144 -9.80 1.42 7.03
C ASN A 144 -10.20 -0.06 7.07
N ILE A 145 -9.22 -0.95 7.27
CA ILE A 145 -9.46 -2.39 7.41
C ILE A 145 -10.42 -2.68 8.55
N GLU A 146 -10.24 -2.05 9.71
CA GLU A 146 -11.12 -2.24 10.84
C GLU A 146 -12.57 -1.83 10.53
N LEU A 147 -12.75 -0.66 9.89
CA LEU A 147 -14.06 -0.15 9.52
C LEU A 147 -14.77 -1.09 8.54
N GLU A 148 -14.10 -1.44 7.44
CA GLU A 148 -14.63 -2.33 6.40
C GLU A 148 -14.91 -3.75 6.93
N THR A 149 -14.05 -4.26 7.83
CA THR A 149 -14.25 -5.57 8.46
C THR A 149 -15.47 -5.57 9.38
N ARG A 150 -15.64 -4.52 10.19
CA ARG A 150 -16.84 -4.37 11.04
C ARG A 150 -18.10 -4.25 10.19
N ASP A 151 -18.07 -3.48 9.11
CA ASP A 151 -19.25 -3.31 8.25
C ASP A 151 -19.63 -4.64 7.55
N LYS A 152 -18.65 -5.35 6.98
CA LYS A 152 -18.86 -6.67 6.36
C LYS A 152 -19.51 -7.67 7.33
N TYR A 153 -19.09 -7.66 8.59
CA TYR A 153 -19.59 -8.58 9.62
C TYR A 153 -20.53 -7.93 10.63
N ARG A 154 -21.20 -6.82 10.27
CA ARG A 154 -22.10 -6.08 11.17
C ARG A 154 -23.21 -6.91 11.81
N GLN A 155 -23.54 -8.06 11.21
CA GLN A 155 -24.55 -9.00 11.71
C GLN A 155 -24.00 -10.01 12.75
N SER A 156 -22.73 -9.90 13.13
CA SER A 156 -22.04 -10.77 14.08
C SER A 156 -21.58 -10.03 15.34
N PRO A 157 -22.46 -9.31 16.06
CA PRO A 157 -22.08 -8.46 17.19
C PRO A 157 -21.43 -9.27 18.31
N GLY A 158 -20.43 -8.68 18.97
CA GLY A 158 -19.74 -9.29 20.12
C GLY A 158 -18.84 -10.48 19.79
N LYS A 159 -18.67 -10.82 18.50
CA LYS A 159 -17.67 -11.80 18.06
C LYS A 159 -16.32 -11.12 17.84
N ASN A 160 -15.27 -11.90 18.01
CA ASN A 160 -13.94 -11.52 17.55
C ASN A 160 -13.89 -11.71 16.03
N LEU A 161 -13.64 -10.63 15.32
CA LEU A 161 -13.37 -10.62 13.89
C LEU A 161 -11.85 -10.61 13.70
N LEU A 162 -11.38 -11.28 12.66
CA LEU A 162 -9.99 -11.24 12.25
C LEU A 162 -9.86 -10.40 10.97
N ALA A 163 -8.77 -9.64 10.87
CA ALA A 163 -8.37 -9.04 9.62
C ALA A 163 -6.89 -9.27 9.41
N ARG A 164 -6.52 -9.71 8.21
CA ARG A 164 -5.12 -9.96 7.84
C ARG A 164 -4.68 -8.99 6.75
N LEU A 165 -3.53 -8.36 6.96
CA LEU A 165 -2.95 -7.40 6.02
C LEU A 165 -1.55 -7.86 5.64
N GLN A 166 -1.28 -8.11 4.36
CA GLN A 166 0.09 -8.27 3.86
C GLN A 166 0.59 -6.96 3.26
N VAL A 167 1.86 -6.65 3.51
CA VAL A 167 2.56 -5.49 2.93
C VAL A 167 3.97 -5.90 2.54
N SER A 168 4.46 -5.42 1.40
CA SER A 168 5.87 -5.56 1.00
C SER A 168 6.65 -4.29 1.34
N ALA A 169 7.92 -4.43 1.72
CA ALA A 169 8.82 -3.29 1.85
C ALA A 169 10.26 -3.65 1.48
N TYR A 170 10.92 -2.77 0.73
CA TYR A 170 12.31 -2.94 0.32
C TYR A 170 13.28 -2.78 1.48
N HIS A 171 14.33 -3.60 1.48
CA HIS A 171 15.40 -3.52 2.48
C HIS A 171 16.04 -2.12 2.51
N GLY A 172 16.42 -1.68 3.71
CA GLY A 172 17.04 -0.36 3.91
C GLY A 172 16.07 0.83 3.84
N THR A 173 14.78 0.61 3.57
CA THR A 173 13.77 1.66 3.63
C THR A 173 13.20 1.86 5.03
N ILE A 174 12.64 3.05 5.28
CA ILE A 174 11.94 3.36 6.54
C ILE A 174 10.72 2.46 6.74
N ALA A 175 10.05 2.06 5.66
CA ALA A 175 8.90 1.15 5.72
C ALA A 175 9.31 -0.22 6.22
N HIS A 176 10.43 -0.76 5.73
CA HIS A 176 10.96 -2.05 6.18
C HIS A 176 11.34 -2.03 7.67
N GLN A 177 12.05 -1.00 8.11
CA GLN A 177 12.39 -0.82 9.54
C GLN A 177 11.14 -0.67 10.42
N TYR A 178 10.13 0.08 9.93
CA TYR A 178 8.87 0.24 10.63
C TYR A 178 8.14 -1.10 10.77
N HIS A 179 7.97 -1.88 9.70
CA HIS A 179 7.27 -3.17 9.75
C HIS A 179 7.98 -4.19 10.64
N LEU A 180 9.32 -4.21 10.66
CA LEU A 180 10.10 -5.04 11.58
C LEU A 180 9.86 -4.71 13.06
N THR A 181 9.57 -3.45 13.37
CA THR A 181 9.44 -2.97 14.76
C THR A 181 7.99 -2.81 15.21
N SER A 182 7.03 -2.81 14.28
CA SER A 182 5.59 -2.63 14.55
C SER A 182 4.86 -3.91 14.95
N GLY A 183 5.57 -5.03 15.07
CA GLY A 183 5.00 -6.34 15.41
C GLY A 183 4.41 -7.11 14.23
N ALA A 184 4.67 -6.67 12.99
CA ALA A 184 4.31 -7.45 11.81
C ALA A 184 5.14 -8.74 11.75
N ARG A 185 4.52 -9.86 11.37
CA ARG A 185 5.24 -11.14 11.19
C ARG A 185 5.92 -11.14 9.82
N VAL A 186 7.17 -11.61 9.75
CA VAL A 186 7.84 -11.85 8.47
C VAL A 186 7.29 -13.11 7.83
N ILE A 187 6.80 -12.97 6.60
CA ILE A 187 6.18 -14.06 5.83
C ILE A 187 7.20 -14.70 4.90
N SER A 188 7.81 -13.88 4.03
CA SER A 188 8.80 -14.29 3.06
C SER A 188 9.73 -13.13 2.72
N GLU A 189 10.96 -13.45 2.37
CA GLU A 189 11.85 -12.57 1.62
C GLU A 189 11.56 -12.74 0.12
N LEU A 190 11.57 -11.66 -0.65
CA LEU A 190 11.28 -11.65 -2.08
C LEU A 190 12.47 -11.16 -2.89
N THR A 191 12.75 -11.87 -3.99
CA THR A 191 13.61 -11.38 -5.06
C THR A 191 12.87 -10.33 -5.90
N ARG A 192 13.59 -9.60 -6.76
CA ARG A 192 12.98 -8.60 -7.65
C ARG A 192 11.89 -9.20 -8.53
N LYS A 193 12.12 -10.40 -9.07
CA LYS A 193 11.14 -11.10 -9.91
C LYS A 193 9.86 -11.43 -9.14
N GLN A 194 9.99 -11.92 -7.91
CA GLN A 194 8.85 -12.27 -7.05
C GLN A 194 8.08 -11.03 -6.59
N ASP A 195 8.78 -9.93 -6.30
CA ASP A 195 8.20 -8.64 -5.95
C ASP A 195 7.38 -8.05 -7.12
N LEU A 196 7.92 -8.09 -8.34
CA LEU A 196 7.18 -7.72 -9.55
C LEU A 196 5.98 -8.62 -9.82
N GLU A 197 6.07 -9.91 -9.49
CA GLU A 197 4.96 -10.85 -9.63
C GLU A 197 3.86 -10.55 -8.61
N TYR A 198 4.24 -10.31 -7.35
CA TYR A 198 3.35 -9.94 -6.24
C TYR A 198 2.58 -8.65 -6.53
N ASP A 199 3.25 -7.66 -7.12
CA ASP A 199 2.61 -6.40 -7.54
C ASP A 199 1.82 -6.53 -8.87
N GLY A 200 1.84 -7.70 -9.52
CA GLY A 200 1.11 -7.96 -10.77
C GLY A 200 1.77 -7.44 -12.04
N TYR A 201 2.99 -6.91 -11.97
CA TYR A 201 3.66 -6.24 -13.08
C TYR A 201 4.66 -7.11 -13.85
N LEU A 202 5.00 -8.31 -13.37
CA LEU A 202 6.06 -9.14 -13.98
C LEU A 202 5.85 -9.37 -15.50
N ARG A 203 4.60 -9.56 -15.95
CA ARG A 203 4.28 -9.81 -17.36
C ARG A 203 4.44 -8.58 -18.26
N GLU A 204 4.43 -7.40 -17.67
CA GLU A 204 4.58 -6.12 -18.35
C GLU A 204 6.06 -5.71 -18.47
N VAL A 205 6.95 -6.45 -17.81
CA VAL A 205 8.41 -6.27 -17.90
C VAL A 205 8.96 -7.17 -19.00
N PRO A 206 9.59 -6.64 -20.06
CA PRO A 206 10.24 -7.47 -21.07
C PRO A 206 11.35 -8.33 -20.45
N GLY A 207 11.54 -9.56 -20.94
CA GLY A 207 12.41 -10.54 -20.28
C GLY A 207 13.90 -10.16 -20.30
N GLU A 208 14.34 -9.47 -21.36
CA GLU A 208 15.73 -9.01 -21.59
C GLU A 208 16.26 -8.03 -20.54
N PHE A 209 15.37 -7.53 -19.71
CA PHE A 209 15.61 -6.51 -18.71
C PHE A 209 15.76 -7.06 -17.30
N LEU A 210 15.41 -8.32 -17.09
CA LEU A 210 15.64 -9.04 -15.84
C LEU A 210 17.00 -9.72 -15.90
N GLU A 211 17.85 -9.43 -14.92
CA GLU A 211 19.15 -10.06 -14.78
C GLU A 211 19.07 -11.30 -13.87
N ASP A 212 20.07 -12.18 -13.89
CA ASP A 212 20.11 -13.37 -13.04
C ASP A 212 20.02 -13.02 -11.54
N GLU A 213 20.58 -11.88 -11.13
CA GLU A 213 20.52 -11.39 -9.76
C GLU A 213 19.08 -11.07 -9.31
N ASP A 214 18.21 -10.65 -10.24
CA ASP A 214 16.80 -10.32 -9.97
C ASP A 214 15.97 -11.55 -9.56
N SER A 215 16.50 -12.75 -9.82
CA SER A 215 15.88 -14.03 -9.45
C SER A 215 16.51 -14.71 -8.24
N THR A 216 17.63 -14.19 -7.71
CA THR A 216 18.42 -14.90 -6.69
C THR A 216 18.63 -14.12 -5.39
N LYS A 217 18.70 -12.78 -5.46
CA LYS A 217 18.94 -11.94 -4.28
C LYS A 217 17.65 -11.33 -3.76
N PRO A 218 17.31 -11.52 -2.47
CA PRO A 218 16.20 -10.81 -1.88
C PRO A 218 16.43 -9.31 -1.83
N ILE A 219 15.38 -8.53 -2.13
CA ILE A 219 15.41 -7.06 -2.11
C ILE A 219 14.30 -6.47 -1.23
N SER A 220 13.27 -7.26 -0.91
CA SER A 220 12.13 -6.85 -0.10
C SER A 220 11.67 -7.99 0.79
N THR A 221 10.90 -7.64 1.80
CA THR A 221 10.26 -8.58 2.72
C THR A 221 8.75 -8.38 2.67
N VAL A 222 7.99 -9.46 2.62
CA VAL A 222 6.55 -9.45 2.87
C VAL A 222 6.31 -9.64 4.35
N PHE A 223 5.57 -8.70 4.93
CA PHE A 223 5.11 -8.71 6.30
C PHE A 223 3.62 -8.98 6.34
N GLU A 224 3.14 -9.54 7.46
CA GLU A 224 1.71 -9.63 7.73
C GLU A 224 1.36 -9.06 9.10
N TYR A 225 0.25 -8.33 9.16
CA TYR A 225 -0.45 -8.01 10.39
C TYR A 225 -1.66 -8.91 10.53
N VAL A 226 -1.85 -9.47 11.73
CA VAL A 226 -3.07 -10.16 12.12
C VAL A 226 -3.75 -9.30 13.18
N LEU A 227 -4.86 -8.69 12.79
CA LEU A 227 -5.64 -7.79 13.63
C LEU A 227 -6.80 -8.57 14.25
N THR A 228 -7.01 -8.40 15.55
CA THR A 228 -8.23 -8.87 16.22
C THR A 228 -9.12 -7.67 16.51
N ILE A 229 -10.35 -7.73 16.01
CA ILE A 229 -11.30 -6.62 16.03
C ILE A 229 -12.56 -7.09 16.77
N THR A 230 -13.05 -6.26 17.69
CA THR A 230 -14.36 -6.51 18.31
C THR A 230 -15.46 -5.94 17.40
N ALA A 231 -16.43 -6.80 17.07
CA ALA A 231 -17.64 -6.47 16.28
C ALA A 231 -18.62 -5.58 17.05
#